data_AF-A0A3M1HW72-F1
#
_entry.id   AF-A0A3M1HW72-F1
#
_cell.length_a   1.000
_cell.length_b   1.000
_cell.length_c   1.000
_cell.angle_alpha   90.00
_cell.angle_beta   90.00
_cell.angle_gamma   90.00
#
_symmetry.space_group_name_H-M   'P 1'
#
loop_
_entity.id
_entity.type
_entity.pdbx_description
1 polymer ?
#
loop_
_entity_poly.entity_id
_entity_poly.type
_entity_poly.pdbx_seq_one_letter_code
_entity_poly.pdbx_strand_id
1 'polypeptide(L)'
;MFIKKSWSKSKDGKKHISYQIARSYRPGKGKNPRTQILATITKLPLPLIQKIELLLKHDDAFILPGLEGFFQDSHSYGAIVALLHLGQQLGMWKALEVLGKRERKLLIGVILNKVLESRSKLGSISWLTKTAYPELAALQGKDLKVNNIYRAMDKLMKHLEK
;
A
#
# COMPACT_ATOMS: atom_id res chain seq x y z
N MET A 1 -22.45 -17.22 9.57
CA MET A 1 -21.98 -17.79 10.87
C MET A 1 -20.73 -17.03 11.29
N PHE A 2 -20.03 -17.34 12.39
CA PHE A 2 -18.77 -16.62 12.72
C PHE A 2 -17.79 -17.46 13.53
N ILE A 3 -16.52 -17.05 13.52
CA ILE A 3 -15.49 -17.59 14.42
C ILE A 3 -15.52 -16.83 15.74
N LYS A 4 -15.78 -17.54 16.84
CA LYS A 4 -15.67 -17.04 18.21
C LYS A 4 -14.27 -17.36 18.74
N LYS A 5 -13.55 -16.31 19.15
CA LYS A 5 -12.28 -16.43 19.89
C LYS A 5 -12.55 -16.24 21.39
N SER A 6 -12.20 -17.23 22.19
CA SER A 6 -12.24 -17.16 23.65
C SER A 6 -10.85 -17.36 24.23
N TRP A 7 -10.63 -16.83 25.42
CA TRP A 7 -9.42 -17.10 26.18
C TRP A 7 -9.76 -17.45 27.63
N SER A 8 -8.96 -18.30 28.24
CA SER A 8 -8.98 -18.61 29.66
C SER A 8 -7.56 -18.54 30.22
N LYS A 9 -7.45 -18.28 31.53
CA LYS A 9 -6.17 -18.37 32.25
C LYS A 9 -6.15 -19.69 33.02
N SER A 10 -5.05 -20.42 32.92
CA SER A 10 -4.70 -21.52 33.81
C SER A 10 -4.47 -21.00 35.23
N LYS A 11 -4.54 -21.88 36.23
CA LYS A 11 -4.12 -21.61 37.61
C LYS A 11 -2.66 -21.10 37.67
N ASP A 12 -1.82 -21.54 36.73
CA ASP A 12 -0.41 -21.11 36.59
C ASP A 12 -0.23 -19.83 35.75
N GLY A 13 -1.32 -19.11 35.45
CA GLY A 13 -1.27 -17.85 34.69
C GLY A 13 -1.12 -17.98 33.17
N LYS A 14 -0.91 -19.19 32.64
CA LYS A 14 -0.84 -19.44 31.18
C LYS A 14 -2.17 -19.12 30.49
N LYS A 15 -2.13 -18.38 29.39
CA LYS A 15 -3.32 -18.07 28.56
C LYS A 15 -3.58 -19.18 27.55
N HIS A 16 -4.77 -19.76 27.59
CA HIS A 16 -5.26 -20.70 26.58
C HIS A 16 -6.24 -20.00 25.67
N ILE A 17 -5.98 -20.04 24.36
CA ILE A 17 -6.88 -19.48 23.33
C ILE A 17 -7.67 -20.62 22.71
N SER A 18 -8.96 -20.42 22.52
CA SER A 18 -9.87 -21.36 21.87
C SER A 18 -10.58 -20.68 20.70
N TYR A 19 -10.71 -21.41 19.59
CA TYR A 19 -11.40 -20.96 18.38
C TYR A 19 -12.57 -21.89 18.09
N GLN A 20 -13.76 -21.31 17.90
CA GLN A 20 -15.01 -22.06 17.73
C GLN A 20 -15.83 -21.48 16.57
N ILE A 21 -16.43 -22.33 15.76
CA ILE A 21 -17.47 -21.92 14.80
C ILE A 21 -18.77 -21.79 15.59
N ALA A 22 -19.41 -20.64 15.50
CA ALA A 22 -20.65 -20.34 16.21
C ALA A 22 -21.69 -19.68 15.31
N ARG A 23 -22.97 -19.82 15.69
CA ARG A 23 -24.07 -19.05 15.13
C ARG A 23 -24.85 -18.33 16.22
N SER A 24 -25.30 -17.12 15.92
CA SER A 24 -26.26 -16.41 16.76
C SER A 24 -27.66 -16.88 16.39
N TYR A 25 -28.50 -17.16 17.38
CA TYR A 25 -29.91 -17.52 17.18
C TYR A 25 -30.77 -16.92 18.28
N ARG A 26 -32.04 -16.67 18.00
CA ARG A 26 -33.01 -16.18 18.98
C ARG A 26 -33.97 -17.32 19.36
N PRO A 27 -34.01 -17.77 20.62
CA PRO A 27 -34.80 -18.94 21.03
C PRO A 27 -36.32 -18.68 21.12
N GLY A 28 -36.81 -17.49 20.74
CA GLY A 28 -38.22 -17.14 20.76
C GLY A 28 -38.47 -15.63 20.72
N LYS A 29 -39.71 -15.23 20.44
CA LYS A 29 -40.13 -13.81 20.42
C LYS A 29 -39.88 -13.17 21.79
N GLY A 30 -39.23 -12.01 21.81
CA GLY A 30 -38.89 -11.28 23.05
C GLY A 30 -37.66 -11.79 23.83
N LYS A 31 -37.02 -12.90 23.42
CA LYS A 31 -35.81 -13.41 24.11
C LYS A 31 -34.53 -12.78 23.55
N ASN A 32 -33.50 -12.66 24.39
CA ASN A 32 -32.19 -12.19 23.95
C ASN A 32 -31.53 -13.20 22.97
N PRO A 33 -30.76 -12.73 21.97
CA PRO A 33 -29.96 -13.59 21.12
C PRO A 33 -29.00 -14.45 21.96
N ARG A 34 -28.84 -15.72 21.57
CA ARG A 34 -27.92 -16.67 22.17
C ARG A 34 -26.91 -17.14 21.12
N THR A 35 -25.73 -17.51 21.59
CA THR A 35 -24.68 -18.06 20.73
C THR A 35 -24.66 -19.58 20.87
N GLN A 36 -24.86 -20.29 19.77
CA GLN A 36 -24.69 -21.74 19.70
C GLN A 36 -23.31 -22.05 19.11
N ILE A 37 -22.54 -22.88 19.80
CA ILE A 37 -21.26 -23.41 19.30
C ILE A 37 -21.57 -24.61 18.41
N LEU A 38 -21.07 -24.59 17.17
CA LEU A 38 -21.26 -25.65 16.18
C LEU A 38 -20.04 -26.58 16.12
N ALA A 39 -18.83 -26.03 16.20
CA ALA A 39 -17.58 -26.81 16.18
C ALA A 39 -16.46 -26.10 16.93
N THR A 40 -15.49 -26.86 17.44
CA THR A 40 -14.24 -26.33 18.00
C THR A 40 -13.10 -26.60 17.02
N ILE A 41 -12.41 -25.54 16.58
CA ILE A 41 -11.37 -25.58 15.54
C ILE A 41 -9.99 -25.13 16.05
N THR A 42 -9.80 -25.07 17.38
CA THR A 42 -8.56 -24.60 18.03
C THR A 42 -7.29 -25.32 17.56
N LYS A 43 -7.40 -26.57 17.08
CA LYS A 43 -6.25 -27.37 16.61
C LYS A 43 -5.81 -27.00 15.19
N LEU A 44 -6.59 -26.22 14.45
CA LEU A 44 -6.21 -25.80 13.10
C LEU A 44 -5.14 -24.70 13.15
N PRO A 45 -4.26 -24.63 12.14
CA PRO A 45 -3.34 -23.49 12.00
C PRO A 45 -4.09 -22.17 11.91
N LEU A 46 -3.55 -21.11 12.53
CA LEU A 46 -4.16 -19.79 12.53
C LEU A 46 -4.50 -19.26 11.12
N PRO A 47 -3.64 -19.43 10.08
CA PRO A 47 -3.99 -19.02 8.72
C PRO A 47 -5.24 -19.71 8.18
N LEU A 48 -5.46 -20.98 8.52
CA LEU A 48 -6.64 -21.72 8.10
C LEU A 48 -7.90 -21.23 8.82
N ILE A 49 -7.79 -20.92 10.12
CA ILE A 49 -8.89 -20.32 10.90
C ILE A 49 -9.30 -18.97 10.31
N GLN A 50 -8.35 -18.15 9.89
CA GLN A 50 -8.62 -16.85 9.24
C GLN A 50 -9.31 -17.02 7.88
N LYS A 51 -8.87 -18.00 7.07
CA LYS A 51 -9.54 -18.35 5.80
C LYS A 51 -11.00 -18.76 6.03
N ILE A 52 -11.25 -19.61 7.03
CA ILE A 52 -12.62 -20.00 7.42
C ILE A 52 -13.43 -18.78 7.89
N GLU A 53 -12.85 -17.88 8.70
CA GLU A 53 -13.54 -16.68 9.17
C GLU A 53 -14.00 -15.78 8.02
N LEU A 54 -13.16 -15.58 7.00
CA LEU A 54 -13.50 -14.83 5.79
C LEU A 54 -14.66 -15.46 5.03
N LEU A 55 -14.60 -16.78 4.81
CA LEU A 55 -15.65 -17.54 4.13
C LEU A 55 -16.98 -17.52 4.88
N LEU A 56 -16.98 -17.50 6.22
CA LEU A 56 -18.21 -17.48 7.01
C LEU A 56 -18.88 -16.10 7.09
N LYS A 57 -18.18 -15.02 6.75
CA LYS A 57 -18.69 -13.64 6.75
C LYS A 57 -19.41 -13.26 5.45
N HIS A 58 -19.06 -13.91 4.35
CA HIS A 58 -19.57 -13.59 3.02
C HIS A 58 -19.99 -14.89 2.33
N ASP A 59 -21.29 -15.06 2.10
CA ASP A 59 -21.82 -16.30 1.52
C ASP A 59 -21.30 -16.56 0.10
N ASP A 60 -20.93 -15.49 -0.62
CA ASP A 60 -20.37 -15.56 -1.98
C ASP A 60 -18.83 -15.50 -2.01
N ALA A 61 -18.16 -15.58 -0.86
CA ALA A 61 -16.70 -15.55 -0.84
C ALA A 61 -16.10 -16.86 -1.38
N PHE A 62 -15.11 -16.73 -2.24
CA PHE A 62 -14.28 -17.82 -2.72
C PHE A 62 -12.81 -17.49 -2.50
N ILE A 63 -12.03 -18.52 -2.20
CA ILE A 63 -10.57 -18.39 -2.10
C ILE A 63 -10.02 -18.54 -3.52
N LEU A 64 -9.43 -17.47 -4.04
CA LEU A 64 -8.64 -17.54 -5.27
C LEU A 64 -7.21 -18.01 -4.92
N PRO A 65 -6.84 -19.26 -5.25
CA PRO A 65 -5.46 -19.70 -5.08
C PRO A 65 -4.54 -18.86 -5.97
N GLY A 66 -3.37 -18.46 -5.44
CA GLY A 66 -2.37 -17.71 -6.22
C GLY A 66 -2.49 -16.18 -6.18
N LEU A 67 -3.44 -15.61 -5.44
CA LEU A 67 -3.41 -14.17 -5.10
C LEU A 67 -2.37 -13.83 -4.03
N GLU A 68 -1.84 -14.85 -3.34
CA GLU A 68 -0.77 -14.77 -2.33
C GLU A 68 0.54 -14.34 -3.00
N GLY A 69 0.63 -13.06 -3.39
CA GLY A 69 1.75 -12.50 -4.15
C GLY A 69 1.34 -11.59 -5.32
N PHE A 70 0.05 -11.41 -5.60
CA PHE A 70 -0.40 -10.49 -6.66
C PHE A 70 -0.26 -9.01 -6.24
N PHE A 71 -0.52 -8.71 -4.96
CA PHE A 71 -0.35 -7.38 -4.39
C PHE A 71 0.90 -7.35 -3.50
N GLN A 72 2.09 -7.34 -4.11
CA GLN A 72 3.35 -7.32 -3.32
C GLN A 72 3.65 -5.93 -2.78
N ASP A 73 3.41 -4.90 -3.59
CA ASP A 73 3.68 -3.52 -3.25
C ASP A 73 2.49 -2.63 -3.60
N SER A 74 2.22 -1.66 -2.74
CA SER A 74 1.23 -0.62 -2.99
C SER A 74 1.93 0.73 -2.93
N HIS A 75 1.87 1.47 -4.02
CA HIS A 75 2.44 2.80 -4.12
C HIS A 75 1.34 3.85 -4.25
N SER A 76 1.53 4.99 -3.60
CA SER A 76 0.66 6.15 -3.81
C SER A 76 0.80 6.64 -5.26
N TYR A 77 -0.30 6.55 -6.02
CA TYR A 77 -0.34 6.85 -7.45
C TYR A 77 -1.12 8.13 -7.76
N GLY A 78 -2.27 8.32 -7.11
CA GLY A 78 -3.23 9.37 -7.46
C GLY A 78 -2.65 10.78 -7.43
N ALA A 79 -1.96 11.15 -6.34
CA ALA A 79 -1.37 12.47 -6.21
C ALA A 79 -0.27 12.76 -7.25
N ILE A 80 0.50 11.73 -7.62
CA ILE A 80 1.58 11.84 -8.61
C ILE A 80 1.00 12.07 -10.00
N VAL A 81 0.02 11.27 -10.40
CA VAL A 81 -0.60 11.41 -11.71
C VAL A 81 -1.39 12.70 -11.83
N ALA A 82 -2.10 13.11 -10.77
CA ALA A 82 -2.80 14.39 -10.75
C ALA A 82 -1.83 15.56 -11.01
N LEU A 83 -0.68 15.60 -10.32
CA LEU A 83 0.31 16.65 -10.52
C LEU A 83 1.02 16.56 -11.88
N LEU A 84 1.31 15.35 -12.37
CA LEU A 84 1.86 15.16 -13.71
C LEU A 84 0.92 15.69 -14.78
N HIS A 85 -0.37 15.38 -14.68
CA HIS A 85 -1.38 15.86 -15.61
C HIS A 85 -1.56 17.38 -15.51
N LEU A 86 -1.67 17.91 -14.28
CA LEU A 86 -1.81 19.35 -14.05
C LEU A 86 -0.60 20.12 -14.60
N GLY A 87 0.62 19.67 -14.33
CA GLY A 87 1.82 20.31 -14.87
C GLY A 87 1.93 20.22 -16.39
N GLN A 88 1.31 19.22 -17.03
CA GLN A 88 1.20 19.15 -18.49
C GLN A 88 0.21 20.20 -19.00
N GLN A 89 -0.97 20.31 -18.39
CA GLN A 89 -1.98 21.30 -18.74
C GLN A 89 -1.48 22.74 -18.58
N LEU A 90 -0.73 23.00 -17.49
CA LEU A 90 -0.11 24.30 -17.23
C LEU A 90 1.12 24.58 -18.10
N GLY A 91 1.56 23.63 -18.93
CA GLY A 91 2.78 23.77 -19.73
C GLY A 91 4.08 23.79 -18.92
N MET A 92 4.03 23.47 -17.62
CA MET A 92 5.18 23.47 -16.72
C MET A 92 6.30 22.56 -17.22
N TRP A 93 5.96 21.41 -17.80
CA TRP A 93 6.93 20.47 -18.31
C TRP A 93 7.65 20.95 -19.57
N LYS A 94 7.09 21.92 -20.30
CA LYS A 94 7.72 22.49 -21.51
C LYS A 94 8.99 23.26 -21.16
N ALA A 95 9.04 23.91 -20.00
CA ALA A 95 10.23 24.61 -19.52
C ALA A 95 11.45 23.68 -19.33
N LEU A 96 11.23 22.37 -19.21
CA LEU A 96 12.27 21.36 -19.04
C LEU A 96 12.66 20.68 -20.37
N GLU A 97 12.14 21.11 -21.52
CA GLU A 97 12.43 20.51 -22.83
C GLU A 97 13.83 20.81 -23.35
N VAL A 98 14.48 21.83 -22.80
CA VAL A 98 15.91 22.12 -23.01
C VAL A 98 16.81 20.99 -22.50
N LEU A 99 16.27 20.10 -21.65
CA LEU A 99 17.01 18.98 -21.07
C LEU A 99 16.80 17.68 -21.84
N GLY A 100 17.79 16.79 -21.74
CA GLY A 100 17.64 15.40 -22.18
C GLY A 100 16.48 14.70 -21.46
N LYS A 101 15.89 13.69 -22.13
CA LYS A 101 14.70 12.95 -21.63
C LYS A 101 14.88 12.45 -20.19
N ARG A 102 16.08 11.94 -19.85
CA ARG A 102 16.36 11.41 -18.51
C ARG A 102 16.45 12.52 -17.48
N GLU A 103 17.20 13.58 -17.77
CA GLU A 103 17.35 14.75 -16.90
C GLU A 103 16.01 15.41 -16.61
N ARG A 104 15.18 15.59 -17.65
CA ARG A 104 13.80 16.09 -17.53
C ARG A 104 12.98 15.25 -16.53
N LYS A 105 12.98 13.92 -16.70
CA LYS A 105 12.28 13.00 -15.79
C LYS A 105 12.80 13.09 -14.35
N LEU A 106 14.11 13.25 -14.15
CA LEU A 106 14.66 13.41 -12.80
C LEU A 106 14.20 14.72 -12.15
N LEU A 107 14.23 15.84 -12.89
CA LEU A 107 13.79 17.13 -12.36
C LEU A 107 12.29 17.19 -12.11
N ILE A 108 11.46 16.60 -12.98
CA ILE A 108 10.02 16.45 -12.72
C ILE A 108 9.81 15.69 -11.40
N GLY A 109 10.53 14.59 -11.18
CA GLY A 109 10.44 13.84 -9.91
C GLY A 109 10.81 14.69 -8.69
N VAL A 110 11.85 15.52 -8.79
CA VAL A 110 12.23 16.46 -7.72
C VAL A 110 11.14 17.51 -7.49
N ILE A 111 10.55 18.07 -8.55
CA ILE A 111 9.46 19.04 -8.46
C ILE A 111 8.25 18.40 -7.77
N LEU A 112 7.86 17.19 -8.18
CA LEU A 112 6.77 16.45 -7.55
C LEU A 112 7.02 16.21 -6.06
N ASN A 113 8.26 15.83 -5.69
CA ASN A 113 8.63 15.73 -4.29
C ASN A 113 8.50 17.08 -3.58
N LYS A 114 8.92 18.19 -4.20
CA LYS A 114 8.83 19.53 -3.58
C LYS A 114 7.39 19.98 -3.32
N VAL A 115 6.45 19.56 -4.18
CA VAL A 115 5.02 19.87 -4.03
C VAL A 115 4.35 18.95 -3.01
N LEU A 116 4.61 17.65 -3.07
CA LEU A 116 3.90 16.66 -2.25
C LEU A 116 4.51 16.48 -0.86
N GLU A 117 5.84 16.46 -0.77
CA GLU A 117 6.55 16.20 0.47
C GLU A 117 7.96 16.78 0.42
N SER A 118 8.07 18.08 0.65
CA SER A 118 9.33 18.82 0.49
C SER A 118 10.42 18.27 1.40
N ARG A 119 11.40 17.60 0.79
CA ARG A 119 12.55 17.01 1.47
C ARG A 119 13.87 17.55 0.91
N SER A 120 15.00 17.23 1.53
CA SER A 120 16.33 17.52 0.95
C SER A 120 16.50 16.80 -0.40
N LYS A 121 17.49 17.16 -1.22
CA LYS A 121 17.70 16.49 -2.54
C LYS A 121 17.94 14.98 -2.41
N LEU A 122 18.67 14.57 -1.37
CA LEU A 122 18.83 13.17 -0.96
C LEU A 122 17.48 12.56 -0.56
N GLY A 123 16.70 13.29 0.24
CA GLY A 123 15.36 12.89 0.65
C GLY A 123 14.38 12.77 -0.53
N SER A 124 14.52 13.58 -1.59
CA SER A 124 13.70 13.50 -2.80
C SER A 124 13.93 12.18 -3.53
N ILE A 125 15.18 11.72 -3.67
CA ILE A 125 15.48 10.39 -4.25
C ILE A 125 14.86 9.28 -3.42
N SER A 126 15.07 9.31 -2.11
CA SER A 126 14.51 8.29 -1.20
C SER A 126 12.99 8.28 -1.24
N TRP A 127 12.36 9.45 -1.37
CA TRP A 127 10.92 9.56 -1.55
C TRP A 127 10.47 8.95 -2.88
N LEU A 128 11.13 9.29 -4.00
CA LEU A 128 10.78 8.77 -5.32
C LEU A 128 10.79 7.24 -5.35
N THR A 129 11.78 6.59 -4.72
CA THR A 129 11.85 5.12 -4.63
C THR A 129 10.69 4.45 -3.89
N LYS A 130 9.92 5.20 -3.10
CA LYS A 130 8.77 4.70 -2.35
C LYS A 130 7.43 4.98 -3.04
N THR A 131 7.47 5.60 -4.21
CA THR A 131 6.29 6.04 -4.96
C THR A 131 6.19 5.32 -6.30
N ALA A 132 5.06 5.48 -6.99
CA ALA A 132 4.87 4.94 -8.34
C ALA A 132 5.61 5.75 -9.44
N TYR A 133 6.23 6.88 -9.10
CA TYR A 133 6.84 7.75 -10.09
C TYR A 133 7.96 7.10 -10.92
N PRO A 134 8.91 6.34 -10.35
CA PRO A 134 9.96 5.72 -11.13
C PRO A 134 9.43 4.80 -12.24
N GLU A 135 8.38 4.05 -11.96
CA GLU A 135 7.71 3.19 -12.94
C GLU A 135 7.05 4.02 -14.05
N LEU A 136 6.26 5.03 -13.67
CA LEU A 136 5.62 5.96 -14.60
C LEU A 136 6.62 6.68 -15.51
N ALA A 137 7.77 7.05 -14.96
CA ALA A 137 8.83 7.74 -15.68
C ALA A 137 9.79 6.78 -16.41
N ALA A 138 9.63 5.47 -16.28
CA ALA A 138 10.58 4.46 -16.75
C ALA A 138 12.03 4.77 -16.32
N LEU A 139 12.21 5.11 -15.04
CA LEU A 139 13.50 5.35 -14.39
C LEU A 139 13.91 4.11 -13.62
N GLN A 140 15.16 3.67 -13.79
CA GLN A 140 15.71 2.54 -13.04
C GLN A 140 16.45 3.03 -11.80
N GLY A 141 16.71 2.14 -10.83
CA GLY A 141 17.46 2.47 -9.61
C GLY A 141 18.83 3.11 -9.88
N LYS A 142 19.49 2.75 -11.00
CA LYS A 142 20.76 3.36 -11.44
C LYS A 142 20.63 4.85 -11.82
N ASP A 143 19.44 5.28 -12.25
CA ASP A 143 19.14 6.65 -12.64
C ASP A 143 18.85 7.53 -11.43
N LEU A 144 18.27 6.95 -10.37
CA LEU A 144 17.90 7.60 -9.11
C LEU A 144 19.11 7.83 -8.19
N LYS A 145 20.13 8.50 -8.71
CA LYS A 145 21.30 8.95 -7.96
C LYS A 145 21.24 10.46 -7.79
N VAL A 146 21.57 10.94 -6.61
CA VAL A 146 21.60 12.38 -6.31
C VAL A 146 22.54 13.14 -7.25
N ASN A 147 23.68 12.56 -7.63
CA ASN A 147 24.59 13.16 -8.60
C ASN A 147 23.94 13.38 -9.99
N ASN A 148 23.00 12.54 -10.39
CA ASN A 148 22.27 12.72 -11.66
C ASN A 148 21.30 13.90 -11.56
N ILE A 149 20.69 14.16 -10.39
CA ILE A 149 19.89 15.36 -10.15
C ILE A 149 20.78 16.60 -10.24
N TYR A 150 21.92 16.62 -9.54
CA TYR A 150 22.83 17.77 -9.58
C TYR A 150 23.25 18.08 -11.01
N ARG A 151 23.68 17.06 -11.78
CA ARG A 151 24.02 17.22 -13.20
C ARG A 151 22.85 17.75 -14.04
N ALA A 152 21.62 17.31 -13.78
CA ALA A 152 20.43 17.80 -14.47
C ALA A 152 20.14 19.28 -14.13
N MET A 153 20.31 19.68 -12.86
CA MET A 153 20.17 21.06 -12.42
C MET A 153 21.24 21.96 -13.03
N ASP A 154 22.50 21.52 -13.04
CA ASP A 154 23.61 22.28 -13.61
C ASP A 154 23.40 22.52 -15.12
N LYS A 155 22.90 21.50 -15.84
CA LYS A 155 22.52 21.64 -17.25
C LYS A 155 21.39 22.65 -17.44
N LEU A 156 20.39 22.63 -16.56
CA LEU A 156 19.27 23.58 -16.62
C LEU A 156 19.77 25.01 -16.39
N MET A 157 20.60 25.23 -15.36
CA MET A 157 21.20 26.54 -15.06
C MET A 157 21.99 27.08 -16.24
N LYS A 158 22.84 26.26 -16.86
CA LYS A 158 23.61 26.65 -18.07
C LYS A 158 22.73 27.07 -19.26
N HIS A 159 21.48 26.61 -19.32
CA HIS A 159 20.53 27.02 -20.34
C HIS A 159 19.75 28.28 -19.95
N LEU A 160 19.58 28.55 -18.66
CA LEU A 160 18.91 29.76 -18.15
C LEU A 160 19.82 30.98 -18.10
N GLU A 161 21.13 30.78 -17.97
CA GLU A 161 22.16 31.83 -17.97
C GLU A 161 22.58 32.27 -19.39
N LYS A 162 22.00 31.68 -20.43
CA LYS A 162 22.20 32.04 -21.84
C LYS A 162 21.04 32.87 -22.35
#